data_AF-A0A3A4TYC1-F1
#
_entry.id   AF-A0A3A4TYC1-F1
#
_cell.length_a   1.000
_cell.length_b   1.000
_cell.length_c   1.000
_cell.angle_alpha   90.00
_cell.angle_beta   90.00
_cell.angle_gamma   90.00
#
_symmetry.space_group_name_H-M   'P 1'
#
loop_
_entity.id
_entity.type
_entity.pdbx_description
1 polymer ?
#
loop_
_entity_poly.entity_id
_entity_poly.type
_entity_poly.pdbx_seq_one_letter_code
_entity_poly.pdbx_strand_id
1 'polypeptide(L)'
;MTMVNTRELAQALREVSEPGAVEAQRRRAQALMARATPAEVSQAEQMLIDGGMAPEELRAACDIHLELLNRRNVPARDSLPAGHVLDTLYREHVEILGFLDKLDKLAARLGVTEAHDPASEDHTLLRHLAEHLVGAEKHHQREEDVLFPELEKRGVDGPPRIMRLEHGQFRPRKHRLLELAETVTQPVNAPMAPAEFAAWRQEVADLAGYIVFHLRDHIFKEDNILYPTALKMIEDAKVWAEMKRRCDGIGCCCFSPAA
;
A
#
# COMPACT_ATOMS: atom_id res chain seq x y z
N MET A 1 -25.09 12.64 -9.13
CA MET A 1 -24.56 11.31 -9.47
C MET A 1 -25.34 10.27 -8.67
N THR A 2 -25.81 9.20 -9.31
CA THR A 2 -26.47 8.08 -8.61
C THR A 2 -25.41 7.31 -7.83
N MET A 3 -25.57 7.18 -6.51
CA MET A 3 -24.68 6.36 -5.67
C MET A 3 -24.66 4.92 -6.18
N VAL A 4 -23.48 4.32 -6.21
CA VAL A 4 -23.33 2.90 -6.52
C VAL A 4 -23.59 2.13 -5.22
N ASN A 5 -24.35 1.05 -5.31
CA ASN A 5 -24.55 0.18 -4.15
C ASN A 5 -23.22 -0.55 -3.87
N THR A 6 -22.53 -0.20 -2.78
CA THR A 6 -21.23 -0.79 -2.40
C THR A 6 -21.28 -2.32 -2.31
N ARG A 7 -22.40 -2.92 -1.87
CA ARG A 7 -22.56 -4.38 -1.85
C ARG A 7 -22.63 -4.97 -3.25
N GLU A 8 -23.30 -4.27 -4.17
CA GLU A 8 -23.37 -4.69 -5.56
C GLU A 8 -22.00 -4.61 -6.23
N LEU A 9 -21.24 -3.55 -5.94
CA LEU A 9 -19.87 -3.40 -6.43
C LEU A 9 -18.97 -4.52 -5.88
N ALA A 10 -18.99 -4.75 -4.56
CA ALA A 10 -18.24 -5.84 -3.94
C ALA A 10 -18.59 -7.20 -4.56
N GLN A 11 -19.87 -7.48 -4.76
CA GLN A 11 -20.30 -8.73 -5.40
C GLN A 11 -19.75 -8.85 -6.83
N ALA A 12 -19.84 -7.79 -7.63
CA ALA A 12 -19.32 -7.80 -9.00
C ALA A 12 -17.79 -7.99 -9.04
N LEU A 13 -17.06 -7.37 -8.11
CA LEU A 13 -15.61 -7.55 -7.95
C LEU A 13 -15.23 -8.96 -7.48
N ARG A 14 -16.08 -9.63 -6.69
CA ARG A 14 -15.88 -11.04 -6.33
C ARG A 14 -16.11 -11.98 -7.52
N GLU A 15 -17.21 -11.77 -8.25
CA GLU A 15 -17.56 -12.58 -9.43
C GLU A 15 -16.45 -12.57 -10.50
N VAL A 16 -15.77 -11.43 -10.68
CA VAL A 16 -14.69 -11.28 -11.67
C VAL A 16 -13.31 -11.71 -11.17
N SER A 17 -13.12 -11.83 -9.85
CA SER A 17 -11.90 -12.42 -9.27
C SER A 17 -11.85 -13.95 -9.39
N GLU A 18 -12.99 -14.61 -9.63
CA GLU A 18 -13.06 -16.06 -9.79
C GLU A 18 -12.48 -16.52 -11.14
N PRO A 19 -11.70 -17.62 -11.17
CA PRO A 19 -11.24 -18.22 -12.42
C PRO A 19 -12.41 -18.60 -13.33
N GLY A 20 -12.44 -18.06 -14.55
CA GLY A 20 -13.49 -18.33 -15.54
C GLY A 20 -14.60 -17.28 -15.61
N ALA A 21 -14.46 -16.14 -14.95
CA ALA A 21 -15.39 -15.02 -15.06
C ALA A 21 -15.68 -14.65 -16.53
N VAL A 22 -16.96 -14.65 -16.90
CA VAL A 22 -17.40 -14.41 -18.28
C VAL A 22 -17.40 -12.92 -18.62
N GLU A 23 -17.28 -12.61 -19.90
CA GLU A 23 -17.21 -11.24 -20.42
C GLU A 23 -18.39 -10.34 -19.95
N ALA A 24 -19.58 -10.91 -19.75
CA ALA A 24 -20.73 -10.18 -19.21
C ALA A 24 -20.51 -9.71 -17.75
N GLN A 25 -19.88 -10.55 -16.91
CA GLN A 25 -19.54 -10.20 -15.52
C GLN A 25 -18.47 -9.11 -15.50
N ARG A 26 -17.44 -9.22 -16.36
CA ARG A 26 -16.40 -8.19 -16.53
C ARG A 26 -16.98 -6.84 -16.93
N ARG A 27 -17.83 -6.79 -17.95
CA ARG A 27 -18.51 -5.54 -18.37
C ARG A 27 -19.39 -4.94 -17.27
N ARG A 28 -20.08 -5.79 -16.50
CA ARG A 28 -20.90 -5.33 -15.36
C ARG A 28 -20.02 -4.66 -14.29
N ALA A 29 -18.95 -5.32 -13.88
CA ALA A 29 -18.03 -4.79 -12.89
C ALA A 29 -17.36 -3.49 -13.38
N GLN A 30 -16.94 -3.43 -14.66
CA GLN A 30 -16.44 -2.21 -15.31
C GLN A 30 -17.45 -1.05 -15.27
N ALA A 31 -18.72 -1.32 -15.57
CA ALA A 31 -19.77 -0.29 -15.57
C ALA A 31 -20.08 0.24 -14.15
N LEU A 32 -20.02 -0.64 -13.14
CA LEU A 32 -20.19 -0.24 -11.73
C LEU A 32 -18.98 0.58 -11.26
N MET A 33 -17.77 0.11 -11.55
CA MET A 33 -16.51 0.81 -11.25
C MET A 33 -16.45 2.21 -11.87
N ALA A 34 -16.85 2.36 -13.13
CA ALA A 34 -16.84 3.65 -13.83
C ALA A 34 -17.78 4.70 -13.21
N ARG A 35 -18.76 4.27 -12.39
CA ARG A 35 -19.74 5.13 -11.72
C ARG A 35 -19.47 5.29 -10.23
N ALA A 36 -18.66 4.41 -9.65
CA ALA A 36 -18.36 4.40 -8.23
C ALA A 36 -17.43 5.55 -7.87
N THR A 37 -17.71 6.18 -6.74
CA THR A 37 -16.79 7.11 -6.10
C THR A 37 -15.62 6.36 -5.47
N PRO A 38 -14.48 7.03 -5.26
CA PRO A 38 -13.35 6.45 -4.55
C PRO A 38 -13.71 5.82 -3.19
N ALA A 39 -14.57 6.49 -2.41
CA ALA A 39 -15.01 5.94 -1.13
C ALA A 39 -15.83 4.65 -1.27
N GLU A 40 -16.69 4.56 -2.29
CA GLU A 40 -17.48 3.35 -2.58
C GLU A 40 -16.59 2.20 -3.05
N VAL A 41 -15.53 2.45 -3.84
CA VAL A 41 -14.56 1.43 -4.25
C VAL A 41 -13.81 0.89 -3.03
N SER A 42 -13.22 1.78 -2.23
CA SER A 42 -12.48 1.39 -1.02
C SER A 42 -13.37 0.64 -0.02
N GLN A 43 -14.63 1.06 0.14
CA GLN A 43 -15.58 0.35 0.99
C GLN A 43 -15.95 -1.03 0.42
N ALA A 44 -16.10 -1.17 -0.90
CA ALA A 44 -16.39 -2.46 -1.53
C ALA A 44 -15.21 -3.44 -1.38
N GLU A 45 -13.98 -2.98 -1.57
CA GLU A 45 -12.76 -3.77 -1.34
C GLU A 45 -12.66 -4.19 0.13
N GLN A 46 -12.91 -3.28 1.08
CA GLN A 46 -12.91 -3.62 2.51
C GLN A 46 -13.95 -4.69 2.84
N MET A 47 -15.15 -4.62 2.25
CA MET A 47 -16.17 -5.66 2.45
C MET A 47 -15.73 -7.04 1.94
N LEU A 48 -14.91 -7.10 0.89
CA LEU A 48 -14.37 -8.35 0.38
C LEU A 48 -13.33 -8.94 1.32
N ILE A 49 -12.46 -8.08 1.86
CA ILE A 49 -11.42 -8.44 2.84
C ILE A 49 -12.06 -8.94 4.13
N ASP A 50 -13.01 -8.20 4.69
CA ASP A 50 -13.77 -8.60 5.89
C ASP A 50 -14.54 -9.91 5.65
N GLY A 51 -14.92 -10.17 4.39
CA GLY A 51 -15.52 -11.41 3.91
C GLY A 51 -14.53 -12.54 3.61
N GLY A 52 -13.27 -12.41 4.03
CA GLY A 52 -12.24 -13.45 3.95
C GLY A 52 -11.58 -13.63 2.58
N MET A 53 -11.72 -12.67 1.67
CA MET A 53 -11.05 -12.74 0.35
C MET A 53 -9.53 -12.69 0.50
N ALA A 54 -8.82 -13.56 -0.22
CA ALA A 54 -7.36 -13.57 -0.22
C ALA A 54 -6.79 -12.36 -0.98
N PRO A 55 -5.58 -11.87 -0.62
CA PRO A 55 -4.99 -10.72 -1.29
C PRO A 55 -4.82 -10.93 -2.80
N GLU A 56 -4.50 -12.16 -3.22
CA GLU A 56 -4.34 -12.52 -4.63
C GLU A 56 -5.65 -12.43 -5.42
N GLU A 57 -6.78 -12.75 -4.79
CA GLU A 57 -8.11 -12.66 -5.39
C GLU A 57 -8.55 -11.20 -5.55
N LEU A 58 -8.27 -10.36 -4.55
CA LEU A 58 -8.54 -8.93 -4.62
C LEU A 58 -7.73 -8.25 -5.73
N ARG A 59 -6.47 -8.66 -5.93
CA ARG A 59 -5.65 -8.19 -7.06
C ARG A 59 -6.22 -8.58 -8.41
N ALA A 60 -6.82 -9.77 -8.54
CA ALA A 60 -7.50 -10.16 -9.77
C ALA A 60 -8.73 -9.27 -10.06
N ALA A 61 -9.41 -8.76 -9.02
CA ALA A 61 -10.46 -7.76 -9.20
C ALA A 61 -9.90 -6.40 -9.68
N CYS A 62 -8.67 -6.05 -9.31
CA CYS A 62 -7.98 -4.86 -9.79
C CYS A 62 -7.58 -4.93 -11.27
N ASP A 63 -7.52 -6.11 -11.90
CA ASP A 63 -7.26 -6.24 -13.34
C ASP A 63 -8.32 -5.52 -14.18
N ILE A 64 -9.53 -5.35 -13.65
CA ILE A 64 -10.57 -4.52 -14.27
C ILE A 64 -10.10 -3.08 -14.48
N HIS A 65 -9.35 -2.51 -13.54
CA HIS A 65 -8.76 -1.19 -13.70
C HIS A 65 -7.79 -1.14 -14.88
N LEU A 66 -6.99 -2.20 -15.04
CA LEU A 66 -6.02 -2.32 -16.14
C LEU A 66 -6.70 -2.53 -17.49
N GLU A 67 -7.77 -3.32 -17.54
CA GLU A 67 -8.60 -3.52 -18.73
C GLU A 67 -9.24 -2.19 -19.18
N LEU A 68 -9.75 -1.38 -18.25
CA LEU A 68 -10.30 -0.06 -18.53
C LEU A 68 -9.25 0.94 -19.05
N LEU A 69 -8.00 0.82 -18.61
CA LEU A 69 -6.92 1.75 -19.00
C LEU A 69 -6.36 1.54 -20.41
N ASN A 70 -6.86 0.53 -21.16
CA ASN A 70 -6.39 0.17 -22.51
C ASN A 70 -4.86 -0.04 -22.53
N ARG A 71 -4.40 -1.22 -22.10
CA ARG A 71 -3.01 -1.69 -21.85
C ARG A 71 -1.96 -1.53 -22.97
N ARG A 72 -2.20 -0.77 -24.04
CA ARG A 72 -1.42 -0.95 -25.28
C ARG A 72 -0.14 -0.16 -25.46
N ASN A 73 0.24 0.79 -24.59
CA ASN A 73 1.50 1.55 -24.75
C ASN A 73 1.97 2.22 -23.44
N VAL A 74 2.23 1.43 -22.39
CA VAL A 74 2.92 1.97 -21.20
C VAL A 74 4.39 1.56 -21.28
N PRO A 75 5.35 2.48 -21.13
CA PRO A 75 6.77 2.13 -21.03
C PRO A 75 6.98 1.14 -19.87
N ALA A 76 7.75 0.07 -20.12
CA ALA A 76 8.08 -0.90 -19.08
C ALA A 76 8.87 -0.22 -17.95
N ARG A 77 8.66 -0.65 -16.70
CA ARG A 77 9.40 -0.20 -15.51
C ARG A 77 10.92 -0.12 -15.75
N ASP A 78 11.47 -1.11 -16.46
CA ASP A 78 12.90 -1.23 -16.74
C ASP A 78 13.43 -0.25 -17.80
N SER A 79 12.55 0.51 -18.45
CA SER A 79 12.94 1.52 -19.45
C SER A 79 13.19 2.91 -18.86
N LEU A 80 12.90 3.11 -17.57
CA LEU A 80 13.09 4.38 -16.91
C LEU A 80 14.59 4.64 -16.63
N PRO A 81 15.11 5.84 -16.93
CA PRO A 81 16.49 6.17 -16.63
C PRO A 81 16.70 6.23 -15.11
N ALA A 82 17.90 5.87 -14.67
CA ALA A 82 18.29 6.00 -13.26
C ALA A 82 18.08 7.45 -12.79
N GLY A 83 17.47 7.60 -11.61
CA GLY A 83 17.15 8.92 -11.04
C GLY A 83 15.88 9.56 -11.61
N HIS A 84 15.14 8.85 -12.47
CA HIS A 84 13.75 9.21 -12.77
C HIS A 84 12.90 9.14 -11.49
N VAL A 85 11.88 10.00 -11.37
CA VAL A 85 11.00 10.06 -10.19
C VAL A 85 10.40 8.68 -9.91
N LEU A 86 9.78 8.08 -10.93
CA LEU A 86 9.17 6.74 -10.80
C LEU A 86 10.21 5.63 -10.58
N ASP A 87 11.44 5.73 -11.11
CA ASP A 87 12.50 4.74 -10.82
C ASP A 87 12.83 4.73 -9.32
N THR A 88 12.89 5.91 -8.70
CA THR A 88 13.09 6.03 -7.24
C THR A 88 11.94 5.40 -6.46
N LEU A 89 10.69 5.72 -6.83
CA LEU A 89 9.50 5.17 -6.16
C LEU A 89 9.43 3.64 -6.30
N TYR A 90 9.67 3.10 -7.50
CA TYR A 90 9.72 1.66 -7.75
C TYR A 90 10.79 0.95 -6.92
N ARG A 91 11.97 1.56 -6.74
CA ARG A 91 13.05 0.97 -5.91
C ARG A 91 12.67 0.97 -4.44
N GLU A 92 12.04 2.03 -3.96
CA GLU A 92 11.55 2.09 -2.59
C GLU A 92 10.46 1.05 -2.32
N HIS A 93 9.59 0.77 -3.30
CA HIS A 93 8.63 -0.33 -3.20
C HIS A 93 9.29 -1.69 -3.00
N VAL A 94 10.44 -1.96 -3.64
CA VAL A 94 11.18 -3.21 -3.42
C VAL A 94 11.61 -3.35 -1.96
N GLU A 95 12.15 -2.28 -1.37
CA GLU A 95 12.57 -2.29 0.03
C GLU A 95 11.36 -2.40 0.98
N ILE A 96 10.28 -1.65 0.72
CA ILE A 96 9.06 -1.70 1.53
C ILE A 96 8.47 -3.11 1.52
N LEU A 97 8.34 -3.75 0.34
CA LEU A 97 7.86 -5.13 0.24
C LEU A 97 8.78 -6.10 1.02
N GLY A 98 10.10 -5.89 0.98
CA GLY A 98 11.05 -6.64 1.79
C GLY A 98 10.86 -6.47 3.30
N PHE A 99 10.48 -5.27 3.77
CA PHE A 99 10.11 -5.06 5.17
C PHE A 99 8.79 -5.74 5.53
N LEU A 100 7.79 -5.69 4.65
CA LEU A 100 6.49 -6.35 4.85
C LEU A 100 6.64 -7.86 4.95
N ASP A 101 7.48 -8.48 4.11
CA ASP A 101 7.79 -9.91 4.17
C ASP A 101 8.43 -10.32 5.50
N LYS A 102 9.32 -9.49 6.03
CA LYS A 102 9.96 -9.71 7.34
C LYS A 102 8.96 -9.53 8.47
N LEU A 103 8.11 -8.50 8.39
CA LEU A 103 7.08 -8.20 9.40
C LEU A 103 6.05 -9.32 9.50
N ASP A 104 5.58 -9.84 8.37
CA ASP A 104 4.63 -10.95 8.28
C ASP A 104 5.17 -12.20 9.02
N LYS A 105 6.40 -12.59 8.69
CA LYS A 105 7.10 -13.72 9.35
C LYS A 105 7.35 -13.47 10.83
N LEU A 106 7.69 -12.24 11.20
CA LEU A 106 7.95 -11.86 12.59
C LEU A 106 6.66 -11.89 13.42
N ALA A 107 5.56 -11.34 12.89
CA ALA A 107 4.26 -11.36 13.56
C ALA A 107 3.78 -12.80 13.83
N ALA A 108 3.99 -13.71 12.87
CA ALA A 108 3.68 -15.13 13.07
C ALA A 108 4.51 -15.78 14.20
N ARG A 109 5.81 -15.49 14.29
CA ARG A 109 6.67 -15.97 15.38
C ARG A 109 6.28 -15.38 16.73
N LEU A 110 6.07 -14.06 16.78
CA LEU A 110 5.66 -13.37 17.99
C LEU A 110 4.32 -13.92 18.48
N GLY A 111 3.36 -14.18 17.60
CA GLY A 111 2.03 -14.69 17.95
C GLY A 111 2.02 -16.00 18.76
N VAL A 112 3.06 -16.83 18.61
CA VAL A 112 3.21 -18.11 19.36
C VAL A 112 4.24 -18.03 20.50
N THR A 113 4.86 -16.88 20.72
CA THR A 113 5.84 -16.69 21.80
C THR A 113 5.12 -16.58 23.14
N GLU A 114 5.40 -17.45 24.11
CA GLU A 114 4.61 -17.51 25.35
C GLU A 114 4.97 -16.44 26.38
N ALA A 115 6.26 -16.13 26.53
CA ALA A 115 6.79 -15.23 27.55
C ALA A 115 7.59 -14.08 26.95
N HIS A 116 7.51 -12.90 27.59
CA HIS A 116 8.25 -11.72 27.18
C HIS A 116 9.72 -11.87 27.57
N ASP A 117 10.61 -11.81 26.58
CA ASP A 117 12.04 -11.67 26.79
C ASP A 117 12.49 -10.29 26.26
N PRO A 118 12.73 -9.31 27.14
CA PRO A 118 13.18 -7.97 26.73
C PRO A 118 14.48 -7.97 25.90
N ALA A 119 15.29 -9.03 25.99
CA ALA A 119 16.54 -9.18 25.25
C ALA A 119 16.35 -9.88 23.89
N SER A 120 15.12 -10.23 23.52
CA SER A 120 14.83 -10.94 22.27
C SER A 120 15.22 -10.13 21.04
N GLU A 121 15.95 -10.77 20.12
CA GLU A 121 16.27 -10.21 18.82
C GLU A 121 15.01 -9.90 17.98
N ASP A 122 13.91 -10.61 18.22
CA ASP A 122 12.62 -10.37 17.54
C ASP A 122 12.03 -9.01 17.93
N HIS A 123 12.24 -8.52 19.16
CA HIS A 123 11.83 -7.16 19.55
C HIS A 123 12.70 -6.08 18.90
N THR A 124 14.02 -6.33 18.79
CA THR A 124 14.93 -5.44 18.06
C THR A 124 14.56 -5.37 16.58
N LEU A 125 14.24 -6.53 15.97
CA LEU A 125 13.78 -6.59 14.59
C LEU A 125 12.43 -5.88 14.40
N LEU A 126 11.47 -6.04 15.32
CA LEU A 126 10.18 -5.34 15.24
C LEU A 126 10.38 -3.82 15.20
N ARG A 127 11.22 -3.29 16.11
CA ARG A 127 11.54 -1.86 16.15
C ARG A 127 12.16 -1.39 14.84
N HIS A 128 13.19 -2.12 14.36
CA HIS A 128 13.82 -1.81 13.09
C HIS A 128 12.81 -1.75 11.93
N LEU A 129 11.94 -2.75 11.81
CA LEU A 129 10.92 -2.78 10.75
C LEU A 129 9.92 -1.63 10.89
N ALA A 130 9.44 -1.34 12.11
CA ALA A 130 8.49 -0.27 12.36
C ALA A 130 9.08 1.12 12.06
N GLU A 131 10.33 1.37 12.45
CA GLU A 131 11.08 2.60 12.12
C GLU A 131 11.18 2.80 10.60
N HIS A 132 11.48 1.74 9.84
CA HIS A 132 11.60 1.83 8.39
C HIS A 132 10.23 2.03 7.72
N LEU A 133 9.17 1.39 8.21
CA LEU A 133 7.82 1.60 7.69
C LEU A 133 7.30 3.02 7.96
N VAL A 134 7.59 3.60 9.12
CA VAL A 134 7.35 5.03 9.38
C VAL A 134 8.24 5.90 8.49
N GLY A 135 9.52 5.54 8.33
CA GLY A 135 10.45 6.22 7.42
C GLY A 135 10.01 6.24 5.95
N ALA A 136 9.17 5.28 5.54
CA ALA A 136 8.56 5.24 4.21
C ALA A 136 7.55 6.37 3.97
N GLU A 137 7.16 7.17 4.97
CA GLU A 137 6.22 8.28 4.76
C GLU A 137 6.74 9.36 3.80
N LYS A 138 8.05 9.50 3.65
CA LYS A 138 8.64 10.38 2.62
C LYS A 138 8.32 9.92 1.20
N HIS A 139 8.13 8.61 0.99
CA HIS A 139 7.64 8.07 -0.28
C HIS A 139 6.25 8.59 -0.56
N HIS A 140 5.30 8.34 0.35
CA HIS A 140 3.92 8.82 0.23
C HIS A 140 3.86 10.34 0.08
N GLN A 141 4.73 11.08 0.78
CA GLN A 141 4.78 12.53 0.66
C GLN A 141 5.18 13.00 -0.75
N ARG A 142 6.19 12.38 -1.39
CA ARG A 142 6.52 12.68 -2.78
C ARG A 142 5.36 12.41 -3.72
N GLU A 143 4.62 11.35 -3.47
CA GLU A 143 3.46 11.03 -4.29
C GLU A 143 2.36 12.08 -4.10
N GLU A 144 1.97 12.35 -2.86
CA GLU A 144 0.89 13.27 -2.50
C GLU A 144 1.17 14.72 -2.86
N ASP A 145 2.41 15.17 -2.67
CA ASP A 145 2.80 16.57 -2.86
C ASP A 145 3.35 16.83 -4.27
N VAL A 146 3.72 15.80 -5.05
CA VAL A 146 4.37 15.96 -6.37
C VAL A 146 3.69 15.16 -7.47
N LEU A 147 3.62 13.83 -7.39
CA LEU A 147 3.07 12.99 -8.47
C LEU A 147 1.56 13.19 -8.66
N PHE A 148 0.82 13.14 -7.57
CA PHE A 148 -0.64 13.22 -7.56
C PHE A 148 -1.15 14.56 -8.10
N PRO A 149 -0.61 15.73 -7.69
CA PRO A 149 -1.02 17.01 -8.27
C PRO A 149 -0.77 17.11 -9.78
N GLU A 150 0.28 16.46 -10.31
CA GLU A 150 0.54 16.46 -11.75
C GLU A 150 -0.43 15.58 -12.53
N LEU A 151 -0.86 14.47 -11.94
CA LEU A 151 -1.93 13.62 -12.48
C LEU A 151 -3.30 14.33 -12.46
N GLU A 152 -3.63 15.00 -11.36
CA GLU A 152 -4.89 15.74 -11.18
C GLU A 152 -5.02 16.91 -12.15
N LYS A 153 -3.93 17.66 -12.39
CA LYS A 153 -3.89 18.72 -13.44
C LYS A 153 -4.23 18.19 -14.84
N ARG A 154 -4.10 16.88 -15.05
CA ARG A 154 -4.36 16.17 -16.30
C ARG A 154 -5.67 15.37 -16.28
N GLY A 155 -6.51 15.59 -15.28
CA GLY A 155 -7.85 15.00 -15.17
C GLY A 155 -7.88 13.59 -14.56
N VAL A 156 -6.79 13.15 -13.90
CA VAL A 156 -6.72 11.85 -13.22
C VAL A 156 -6.93 12.05 -11.72
N ASP A 157 -8.18 12.24 -11.28
CA ASP A 157 -8.49 12.57 -9.87
C ASP A 157 -8.86 11.35 -9.01
N GLY A 158 -9.31 10.27 -9.63
CA GLY A 158 -9.83 9.08 -8.93
C GLY A 158 -8.74 8.32 -8.18
N PRO A 159 -7.71 7.78 -8.89
CA PRO A 159 -6.65 7.01 -8.25
C PRO A 159 -5.87 7.79 -7.17
N PRO A 160 -5.40 9.05 -7.39
CA PRO A 160 -4.75 9.82 -6.35
C PRO A 160 -5.57 10.06 -5.09
N ARG A 161 -6.91 10.11 -5.21
CA ARG A 161 -7.80 10.25 -4.06
C ARG A 161 -7.84 8.96 -3.22
N ILE A 162 -7.89 7.79 -3.87
CA ILE A 162 -7.85 6.50 -3.17
C ILE A 162 -6.52 6.35 -2.42
N MET A 163 -5.40 6.59 -3.11
CA MET A 163 -4.07 6.41 -2.52
C MET A 163 -3.91 7.28 -1.27
N ARG A 164 -4.37 8.54 -1.28
CA ARG A 164 -4.36 9.40 -0.08
C ARG A 164 -5.20 8.86 1.09
N LEU A 165 -6.36 8.26 0.80
CA LEU A 165 -7.19 7.65 1.84
C LEU A 165 -6.47 6.46 2.48
N GLU A 166 -5.86 5.60 1.67
CA GLU A 166 -5.09 4.44 2.12
C GLU A 166 -3.84 4.90 2.91
N HIS A 167 -3.07 5.87 2.41
CA HIS A 167 -1.97 6.48 3.15
C HIS A 167 -2.42 7.02 4.52
N GLY A 168 -3.58 7.69 4.57
CA GLY A 168 -4.18 8.19 5.80
C GLY A 168 -4.51 7.09 6.82
N GLN A 169 -4.81 5.89 6.34
CA GLN A 169 -5.06 4.70 7.17
C GLN A 169 -3.74 4.03 7.62
N PHE A 170 -2.69 4.06 6.78
CA PHE A 170 -1.40 3.44 7.11
C PHE A 170 -0.65 4.21 8.19
N ARG A 171 -0.52 5.53 8.07
CA ARG A 171 0.25 6.37 9.01
C ARG A 171 -0.03 6.08 10.48
N PRO A 172 -1.27 6.19 11.00
CA PRO A 172 -1.53 5.95 12.43
C PRO A 172 -1.20 4.52 12.86
N ARG A 173 -1.37 3.52 11.97
CA ARG A 173 -1.06 2.12 12.29
C ARG A 173 0.45 1.85 12.33
N LYS A 174 1.22 2.43 11.39
CA LYS A 174 2.68 2.34 11.38
C LYS A 174 3.28 3.00 12.62
N HIS A 175 2.78 4.18 13.00
CA HIS A 175 3.16 4.85 14.23
C HIS A 175 2.80 4.03 15.48
N ARG A 176 1.59 3.46 15.53
CA ARG A 176 1.19 2.59 16.65
C ARG A 176 2.06 1.35 16.77
N LEU A 177 2.43 0.74 15.64
CA LEU A 177 3.36 -0.40 15.62
C LEU A 177 4.75 0.00 16.16
N LEU A 178 5.23 1.19 15.81
CA LEU A 178 6.50 1.71 16.33
C LEU A 178 6.44 1.96 17.84
N GLU A 179 5.38 2.59 18.34
CA GLU A 179 5.16 2.77 19.78
C GLU A 179 5.20 1.43 20.53
N LEU A 180 4.51 0.40 20.02
CA LEU A 180 4.52 -0.94 20.60
C LEU A 180 5.91 -1.60 20.56
N ALA A 181 6.72 -1.30 19.56
CA ALA A 181 8.08 -1.83 19.44
C ALA A 181 9.06 -1.13 20.42
N GLU A 182 8.83 0.15 20.69
CA GLU A 182 9.62 0.93 21.65
C GLU A 182 9.31 0.54 23.10
N THR A 183 8.07 0.18 23.44
CA THR A 183 7.69 -0.22 24.81
C THR A 183 8.40 -1.50 25.27
N VAL A 184 8.66 -2.44 24.36
CA VAL A 184 9.28 -3.74 24.66
C VAL A 184 10.81 -3.75 24.59
N THR A 185 11.42 -2.70 24.03
CA THR A 185 12.89 -2.62 23.87
C THR A 185 13.59 -1.69 24.87
N GLN A 186 12.85 -1.14 25.84
CA GLN A 186 13.39 -0.26 26.88
C GLN A 186 14.22 -1.06 27.90
N PRO A 187 15.50 -0.69 28.17
CA PRO A 187 16.42 -1.46 29.00
C PRO A 187 16.07 -1.51 30.50
N VAL A 188 14.97 -0.88 30.92
CA VAL A 188 14.60 -0.67 32.33
C VAL A 188 13.41 -1.54 32.77
N ASN A 189 12.81 -2.34 31.88
CA ASN A 189 11.58 -3.06 32.19
C ASN A 189 11.83 -4.51 32.62
N ALA A 190 11.25 -4.89 33.75
CA ALA A 190 10.99 -6.29 34.07
C ALA A 190 10.11 -6.93 32.97
N PRO A 191 10.14 -8.26 32.80
CA PRO A 191 9.25 -8.93 31.87
C PRO A 191 7.79 -8.51 32.08
N MET A 192 7.08 -8.22 30.98
CA MET A 192 5.64 -7.95 31.04
C MET A 192 4.91 -9.12 31.71
N ALA A 193 3.83 -8.80 32.42
CA ALA A 193 2.96 -9.84 32.94
C ALA A 193 2.37 -10.68 31.78
N PRO A 194 2.11 -11.98 31.94
CA PRO A 194 1.65 -12.83 30.84
C PRO A 194 0.41 -12.31 30.10
N ALA A 195 -0.55 -11.72 30.82
CA ALA A 195 -1.76 -11.14 30.22
C ALA A 195 -1.47 -9.86 29.42
N GLU A 196 -0.56 -9.02 29.90
CA GLU A 196 -0.12 -7.80 29.21
C GLU A 196 0.63 -8.16 27.94
N PHE A 197 1.55 -9.13 28.01
CA PHE A 197 2.29 -9.58 26.85
C PHE A 197 1.37 -10.24 25.81
N ALA A 198 0.37 -11.03 26.24
CA ALA A 198 -0.62 -11.60 25.32
C ALA A 198 -1.43 -10.52 24.58
N ALA A 199 -1.85 -9.46 25.28
CA ALA A 199 -2.56 -8.33 24.67
C ALA A 199 -1.66 -7.58 23.67
N TRP A 200 -0.40 -7.32 24.05
CA TRP A 200 0.59 -6.70 23.18
C TRP A 200 0.82 -7.52 21.90
N ARG A 201 0.99 -8.85 22.02
CA ARG A 201 1.18 -9.74 20.86
C ARG A 201 -0.01 -9.71 19.91
N GLN A 202 -1.23 -9.70 20.46
CA GLN A 202 -2.45 -9.62 19.65
C GLN A 202 -2.51 -8.29 18.88
N GLU A 203 -2.22 -7.18 19.54
CA GLU A 203 -2.23 -5.86 18.89
C GLU A 203 -1.15 -5.76 17.79
N VAL A 204 0.05 -6.28 18.04
CA VAL A 204 1.11 -6.38 17.01
C VAL A 204 0.66 -7.24 15.84
N ALA A 205 0.04 -8.39 16.09
CA ALA A 205 -0.46 -9.28 15.03
C ALA A 205 -1.55 -8.61 14.18
N ASP A 206 -2.50 -7.91 14.81
CA ASP A 206 -3.58 -7.21 14.11
C ASP A 206 -3.06 -6.06 13.25
N LEU A 207 -2.14 -5.24 13.80
CA LEU A 207 -1.50 -4.15 13.06
C LEU A 207 -0.63 -4.65 11.92
N ALA A 208 0.20 -5.66 12.19
CA ALA A 208 1.07 -6.26 11.18
C ALA A 208 0.24 -6.89 10.05
N GLY A 209 -0.79 -7.67 10.37
CA GLY A 209 -1.69 -8.28 9.39
C GLY A 209 -2.33 -7.23 8.48
N TYR A 210 -2.85 -6.14 9.07
CA TYR A 210 -3.42 -5.04 8.30
C TYR A 210 -2.37 -4.36 7.41
N ILE A 211 -1.24 -3.92 7.98
CA ILE A 211 -0.21 -3.18 7.24
C ILE A 211 0.33 -4.04 6.09
N VAL A 212 0.65 -5.31 6.36
CA VAL A 212 1.19 -6.25 5.39
C VAL A 212 0.22 -6.48 4.24
N PHE A 213 -1.05 -6.78 4.53
CA PHE A 213 -2.05 -7.02 3.50
C PHE A 213 -2.27 -5.78 2.64
N HIS A 214 -2.65 -4.67 3.28
CA HIS A 214 -3.14 -3.49 2.57
C HIS A 214 -2.01 -2.71 1.89
N LEU A 215 -0.81 -2.65 2.47
CA LEU A 215 0.29 -1.95 1.83
C LEU A 215 0.86 -2.73 0.63
N ARG A 216 0.82 -4.08 0.65
CA ARG A 216 1.15 -4.90 -0.54
C ARG A 216 0.16 -4.67 -1.68
N ASP A 217 -1.14 -4.57 -1.37
CA ASP A 217 -2.18 -4.27 -2.36
C ASP A 217 -2.05 -2.85 -2.92
N HIS A 218 -1.81 -1.87 -2.04
CA HIS A 218 -1.56 -0.49 -2.41
C HIS A 218 -0.38 -0.33 -3.37
N ILE A 219 0.79 -0.90 -3.03
CA ILE A 219 1.97 -0.89 -3.90
C ILE A 219 1.67 -1.55 -5.26
N PHE A 220 0.88 -2.61 -5.27
CA PHE A 220 0.46 -3.24 -6.52
C PHE A 220 -0.38 -2.30 -7.40
N LYS A 221 -1.34 -1.56 -6.80
CA LYS A 221 -2.14 -0.54 -7.50
C LYS A 221 -1.23 0.56 -8.06
N GLU A 222 -0.25 1.02 -7.31
CA GLU A 222 0.68 2.06 -7.76
C GLU A 222 1.55 1.59 -8.92
N ASP A 223 2.23 0.46 -8.74
CA ASP A 223 3.18 -0.10 -9.70
C ASP A 223 2.53 -0.42 -11.04
N ASN A 224 1.29 -0.93 -11.02
CA ASN A 224 0.64 -1.50 -12.19
C ASN A 224 -0.44 -0.59 -12.80
N ILE A 225 -1.02 0.34 -12.03
CA ILE A 225 -2.12 1.19 -12.48
C ILE A 225 -1.68 2.66 -12.50
N LEU A 226 -1.26 3.19 -11.35
CA LEU A 226 -1.03 4.63 -11.18
C LEU A 226 0.20 5.13 -11.94
N TYR A 227 1.34 4.47 -11.76
CA TYR A 227 2.60 4.87 -12.39
C TYR A 227 2.55 4.69 -13.92
N PRO A 228 1.99 3.58 -14.44
CA PRO A 228 1.64 3.47 -15.86
C PRO A 228 0.77 4.61 -16.39
N THR A 229 -0.25 5.01 -15.63
CA THR A 229 -1.10 6.15 -15.98
C THR A 229 -0.32 7.45 -16.00
N ALA A 230 0.59 7.66 -15.03
CA ALA A 230 1.46 8.84 -14.99
C ALA A 230 2.38 8.92 -16.20
N LEU A 231 3.02 7.82 -16.60
CA LEU A 231 3.87 7.76 -17.79
C LEU A 231 3.10 8.08 -19.08
N LYS A 232 1.84 7.62 -19.17
CA LYS A 232 0.98 7.91 -20.31
C LYS A 232 0.52 9.37 -20.35
N MET A 233 0.31 10.01 -19.20
CA MET A 233 -0.28 11.35 -19.12
C MET A 233 0.74 12.47 -19.04
N ILE A 234 1.96 12.19 -18.59
CA ILE A 234 3.03 13.17 -18.46
C ILE A 234 4.07 12.89 -19.55
N GLU A 235 3.85 13.48 -20.73
CA GLU A 235 4.75 13.30 -21.89
C GLU A 235 5.96 14.25 -21.87
N ASP A 236 5.84 15.42 -21.21
CA ASP A 236 6.89 16.45 -21.22
C ASP A 236 8.00 16.15 -20.20
N ALA A 237 9.21 15.89 -20.70
CA ALA A 237 10.41 15.66 -19.89
C ALA A 237 10.75 16.82 -18.93
N LYS A 238 10.35 18.07 -19.25
CA LYS A 238 10.55 19.22 -18.34
C LYS A 238 9.69 19.12 -17.09
N VAL A 239 8.49 18.55 -17.21
CA VAL A 239 7.60 18.31 -16.06
C VAL A 239 8.24 17.28 -15.15
N TRP A 240 8.74 16.16 -15.71
CA TRP A 240 9.47 15.15 -14.93
C TRP A 240 10.72 15.73 -14.24
N ALA A 241 11.48 16.59 -14.91
CA ALA A 241 12.64 17.25 -14.32
C ALA A 241 12.28 18.20 -13.16
N GLU A 242 11.15 18.92 -13.26
CA GLU A 242 10.63 19.75 -12.18
C GLU A 242 10.10 18.92 -11.02
N MET A 243 9.35 17.86 -11.31
CA MET A 243 8.91 16.90 -10.29
C MET A 243 10.09 16.33 -9.53
N LYS A 244 11.17 15.96 -10.23
CA LYS A 244 12.40 15.47 -9.59
C LYS A 244 12.95 16.50 -8.59
N ARG A 245 13.08 17.78 -8.97
CA ARG A 245 13.56 18.82 -8.06
C ARG A 245 12.69 18.96 -6.81
N ARG A 246 11.36 18.90 -6.97
CA ARG A 246 10.41 18.96 -5.84
C ARG A 246 10.52 17.72 -4.95
N CYS A 247 10.64 16.54 -5.54
CA CYS A 247 10.89 15.29 -4.82
C CYS A 247 12.21 15.31 -4.04
N ASP A 248 13.27 15.83 -4.64
CA ASP A 248 14.58 15.99 -3.99
C ASP A 248 14.48 16.94 -2.78
N GLY A 249 13.63 17.99 -2.86
CA GLY A 249 13.37 18.92 -1.76
C GLY A 249 12.62 18.29 -0.56
N ILE A 250 11.82 17.25 -0.80
CA ILE A 250 11.19 16.43 0.26
C ILE A 250 12.21 15.47 0.87
N GLY A 251 13.11 14.94 0.03
CA GLY A 251 14.19 14.03 0.41
C GLY A 251 13.76 12.56 0.47
N CYS A 252 14.74 11.66 0.44
CA CYS A 252 14.56 10.21 0.33
C CYS A 252 14.18 9.50 1.63
N CYS A 253 13.55 8.31 1.49
CA CYS A 253 13.39 7.38 2.60
C CYS A 253 14.76 6.97 3.15
N CYS A 254 14.81 6.55 4.42
CA CYS A 254 16.08 6.17 5.07
C CYS A 254 16.77 4.94 4.43
N PHE A 255 16.03 4.20 3.60
CA PHE A 255 16.48 3.00 2.90
C PHE A 255 16.55 3.19 1.37
N SER A 256 16.28 4.39 0.86
CA SER A 256 16.40 4.63 -0.58
C SER A 256 17.85 4.42 -1.02
N PRO A 257 18.10 3.74 -2.14
CA PRO A 257 19.45 3.63 -2.69
C PRO A 257 20.06 5.03 -2.87
N ALA A 258 21.35 5.17 -2.55
CA ALA A 258 22.07 6.41 -2.86
C ALA A 258 22.02 6.65 -4.38
N ALA A 259 21.67 7.89 -4.75
CA ALA A 259 21.59 8.33 -6.14
C ALA A 259 22.98 8.39 -6.80
#